data_AF-A0A951Q8E3-F1
#
_entry.id   AF-A0A951Q8E3-F1
#
_cell.length_a   1.000
_cell.length_b   1.000
_cell.length_c   1.000
_cell.angle_alpha   90.00
_cell.angle_beta   90.00
_cell.angle_gamma   90.00
#
_symmetry.space_group_name_H-M   'P 1'
#
loop_
_entity.id
_entity.type
_entity.pdbx_description
1 polymer ?
#
loop_
_entity_poly.entity_id
_entity_poly.type
_entity_poly.pdbx_seq_one_letter_code
_entity_poly.pdbx_strand_id
1 'polypeptide(L)' 'MIAYERQISLRALHQAIALNPTYRDKAKNDTDFDDIRESDAFQALVEGS' A
#
# COMPACT_ATOMS: atom_id res chain seq x y z
N MET A 1 -14.07 13.16 -0.78
CA MET A 1 -12.65 13.36 -1.14
C MET A 1 -11.74 12.24 -0.61
N ILE A 2 -12.01 11.68 0.58
CA ILE A 2 -11.21 10.61 1.22
C ILE A 2 -10.96 9.37 0.32
N ALA A 3 -11.94 8.95 -0.48
CA ALA A 3 -11.78 7.75 -1.34
C ALA A 3 -10.75 7.93 -2.48
N TYR A 4 -10.52 9.16 -2.95
CA TYR A 4 -9.61 9.43 -4.07
C TYR A 4 -8.14 9.31 -3.63
N GLU A 5 -7.82 9.84 -2.45
CA GLU A 5 -6.47 9.77 -1.87
C GLU A 5 -6.07 8.31 -1.61
N ARG A 6 -6.98 7.50 -1.06
CA ARG A 6 -6.74 6.06 -0.83
C ARG A 6 -6.37 5.32 -2.12
N GLN A 7 -7.07 5.62 -3.21
CA GLN A 7 -6.80 4.99 -4.51
C GLN A 7 -5.45 5.41 -5.10
N ILE A 8 -5.04 6.67 -4.90
CA ILE A 8 -3.71 7.15 -5.30
C ILE A 8 -2.63 6.45 -4.48
N SER A 9 -2.78 6.37 -3.16
CA SER A 9 -1.80 5.72 -2.27
C SER A 9 -1.57 4.26 -2.64
N LEU A 10 -2.64 3.49 -2.89
CA LEU A 10 -2.55 2.10 -3.34
C LEU A 10 -1.82 1.97 -4.70
N ARG A 11 -2.13 2.85 -5.66
CA ARG A 11 -1.47 2.84 -6.97
C ARG A 11 0.02 3.17 -6.86
N ALA A 12 0.37 4.16 -6.05
CA ALA A 12 1.74 4.55 -5.81
C ALA A 12 2.54 3.43 -5.13
N LEU A 13 1.95 2.78 -4.11
CA LEU A 13 2.57 1.64 -3.42
C LEU A 13 2.81 0.47 -4.37
N HIS A 14 1.83 0.12 -5.21
CA HIS A 14 1.98 -0.94 -6.20
C HIS A 14 3.16 -0.67 -7.16
N GLN A 15 3.27 0.56 -7.67
CA GLN A 15 4.39 0.96 -8.53
C GLN A 15 5.74 0.91 -7.79
N ALA A 16 5.78 1.36 -6.54
CA ALA A 16 6.99 1.30 -5.72
C ALA A 16 7.45 -0.15 -5.47
N ILE A 17 6.52 -1.05 -5.14
CA ILE A 17 6.79 -2.48 -4.96
C ILE A 17 7.32 -3.12 -6.24
N ALA A 18 6.74 -2.80 -7.40
CA ALA A 18 7.19 -3.30 -8.69
C ALA A 18 8.63 -2.86 -9.03
N LEU A 19 9.02 -1.66 -8.62
CA LEU A 19 10.39 -1.15 -8.79
C LEU A 19 11.36 -1.72 -7.74
N ASN A 20 10.90 -1.90 -6.51
CA ASN A 20 11.70 -2.42 -5.41
C ASN A 20 10.80 -3.21 -4.43
N PRO A 21 10.84 -4.56 -4.45
CA PRO A 21 9.99 -5.40 -3.62
C PRO A 21 10.14 -5.17 -2.11
N THR A 22 11.25 -4.58 -1.65
CA THR A 22 11.44 -4.26 -0.22
C THR A 22 10.41 -3.28 0.33
N TYR A 23 9.72 -2.52 -0.55
CA TYR A 23 8.61 -1.66 -0.13
C TYR A 23 7.41 -2.43 0.44
N ARG A 24 7.25 -3.74 0.16
CA ARG A 24 6.22 -4.56 0.83
C ARG A 24 6.40 -4.55 2.34
N ASP A 25 7.60 -4.87 2.81
CA ASP A 25 7.88 -4.96 4.24
C ASP A 25 7.96 -3.59 4.92
N LYS A 26 8.40 -2.56 4.18
CA LYS A 26 8.37 -1.19 4.68
C LYS A 26 6.94 -0.70 4.90
N ALA A 27 6.05 -0.90 3.92
CA ALA A 27 4.67 -0.46 4.00
C ALA A 27 3.90 -1.10 5.16
N LYS A 28 4.22 -2.36 5.53
CA LYS A 28 3.60 -3.05 6.67
C LYS A 28 3.77 -2.33 8.01
N ASN A 29 4.75 -1.44 8.18
CA ASN A 29 5.00 -0.74 9.45
C ASN A 29 4.99 0.78 9.29
N ASP A 30 4.63 1.28 8.11
CA ASP A 30 4.63 2.71 7.81
C ASP A 30 3.29 3.33 8.21
N THR A 31 3.33 4.32 9.09
CA THR A 31 2.15 4.98 9.66
C THR A 31 1.35 5.76 8.62
N ASP A 32 1.96 6.13 7.49
CA ASP A 32 1.26 6.80 6.38
C ASP A 32 0.15 5.92 5.78
N PHE A 33 0.16 4.61 6.05
CA PHE A 33 -0.85 3.68 5.57
C PHE A 33 -1.87 3.25 6.63
N ASP A 34 -1.84 3.79 7.86
CA ASP A 34 -2.73 3.34 8.94
C ASP A 34 -4.22 3.37 8.56
N ASP A 35 -4.64 4.41 7.83
CA ASP A 35 -6.02 4.57 7.36
C ASP A 35 -6.46 3.57 6.28
N ILE A 36 -5.53 2.86 5.64
CA ILE A 36 -5.79 1.88 4.58
C ILE A 36 -5.24 0.49 4.88
N ARG A 37 -4.55 0.31 6.01
CA ARG A 37 -3.85 -0.90 6.41
C ARG A 37 -4.76 -2.12 6.42
N GLU A 38 -5.97 -1.99 6.95
CA GLU A 38 -6.96 -3.06 7.05
C GLU A 38 -7.74 -3.29 5.73
N SER A 39 -7.43 -2.57 4.66
CA SER A 39 -8.12 -2.78 3.38
C SER A 39 -7.58 -3.99 2.63
N ASP A 40 -8.49 -4.78 2.06
CA ASP A 40 -8.13 -5.95 1.24
C ASP A 40 -7.14 -5.63 0.13
N ALA A 41 -7.30 -4.45 -0.50
CA ALA A 41 -6.42 -3.99 -1.57
C ALA A 41 -4.99 -3.70 -1.07
N PHE A 42 -4.83 -3.17 0.14
CA PHE A 42 -3.51 -2.95 0.73
C PHE A 42 -2.86 -4.28 1.13
N GLN A 43 -3.61 -5.16 1.79
CA GLN A 43 -3.11 -6.46 2.24
C GLN A 43 -2.63 -7.31 1.05
N ALA A 44 -3.40 -7.36 -0.04
CA ALA A 44 -2.99 -8.06 -1.26
C ALA A 44 -1.63 -7.58 -1.82
N LEU A 45 -1.34 -6.28 -1.74
CA LEU A 45 -0.06 -5.73 -2.21
C LEU A 45 1.12 -6.17 -1.34
N VAL A 46 0.97 -6.16 -0.02
CA VAL A 46 2.06 -6.39 0.94
C VAL A 46 2.29 -7.86 1.30
N GLU A 47 1.27 -8.71 1.18
CA GLU A 47 1.39 -10.17 1.35
C GLU A 47 2.04 -10.83 0.13
N GLY A 48 1.95 -10.18 -1.04
CA GLY A 48 2.51 -10.69 -2.28
C GLY A 48 1.69 -11.86 -2.81
N SER A 49 0.55 -11.54 -3.41
CA SER A 49 -0.19 -12.48 -4.28
C SER A 49 0.66 -12.95 -5.45
#